data_AF-A0A846SS25-F1
#
_entry.id   AF-A0A846SS25-F1
#
_cell.length_a   1.000
_cell.length_b   1.000
_cell.length_c   1.000
_cell.angle_alpha   90.00
_cell.angle_beta   90.00
_cell.angle_gamma   90.00
#
_symmetry.space_group_name_H-M   'P 1'
#
loop_
_entity.id
_entity.type
_entity.pdbx_description
1 polymer ?
#
loop_
_entity_poly.entity_id
_entity_poly.type
_entity_poly.pdbx_seq_one_letter_code
_entity_poly.pdbx_strand_id
1 'polypeptide(L)'
;MPTRILIRLFLLAGLAAPLYAFALGVGQLEVRSSLNQTFEAEIPLITSNPVELIGLVAQIPRQQDFDQAGVERLGFLSKLRFAVQTPPGGPNVIKVSSIDPVREPSFNLLIELVWPRGRLIREFAVQLDPELYANRRPPSLPPPPVVALPPVAVAPPVVTPAAAPVLPPAPPVSFEGASFYGPVKPGETLAAIVRKVPSSPTLSAPQMMAILVAGNPEAFVNGNPNTLRANAVLKVPTPQALGAPTAASAPVIAAVSVPA
;
A
#
# COMPACT_ATOMS: atom_id res chain seq x y z
N MET A 1 -51.90 20.45 56.16
CA MET A 1 -50.45 20.15 55.94
C MET A 1 -50.14 18.92 55.05
N PRO A 2 -51.06 18.13 54.44
CA PRO A 2 -50.65 16.97 53.62
C PRO A 2 -50.53 17.26 52.11
N THR A 3 -51.20 18.30 51.59
CA THR A 3 -51.31 18.58 50.15
C THR A 3 -50.00 19.07 49.50
N ARG A 4 -49.09 19.66 50.27
CA ARG A 4 -47.80 20.17 49.77
C ARG A 4 -46.75 19.07 49.60
N ILE A 5 -46.92 17.94 50.28
CA ILE A 5 -46.02 16.77 50.19
C ILE A 5 -46.35 15.94 48.94
N LEU A 6 -47.64 15.78 48.62
CA LEU A 6 -48.05 15.09 47.38
C LEU A 6 -47.55 15.81 46.12
N ILE A 7 -47.56 17.15 46.10
CA ILE A 7 -47.07 17.94 44.95
C ILE A 7 -45.56 17.76 44.77
N ARG A 8 -44.78 17.67 45.86
CA ARG A 8 -43.34 17.43 45.79
C ARG A 8 -42.99 16.01 45.34
N LEU A 9 -43.79 15.02 45.70
CA LEU A 9 -43.61 13.63 45.23
C LEU A 9 -43.94 13.47 43.74
N PHE A 10 -44.95 14.20 43.24
CA PHE A 10 -45.29 14.20 41.82
C PHE A 10 -44.23 14.93 40.96
N LEU A 11 -43.61 15.98 41.51
CA LEU A 11 -42.53 16.71 40.83
C LEU A 11 -41.22 15.91 40.72
N LEU A 12 -40.98 14.95 41.63
CA LEU A 12 -39.80 14.09 41.61
C LEU A 12 -39.98 12.84 40.73
N ALA A 13 -41.21 12.37 40.56
CA ALA A 13 -41.53 11.21 39.71
C ALA A 13 -41.48 11.53 38.20
N GLY A 14 -41.65 12.80 37.81
CA GLY A 14 -41.45 13.25 36.41
C GLY A 14 -39.97 13.35 36.00
N LEU A 15 -39.04 13.30 36.96
CA LEU A 15 -37.60 13.45 36.72
C LEU A 15 -36.88 12.10 36.45
N ALA A 16 -37.60 10.99 36.57
CA ALA A 16 -37.05 9.64 36.42
C ALA A 16 -37.76 8.82 35.32
N ALA A 17 -38.34 9.48 34.32
CA ALA A 17 -38.58 8.80 33.04
C ALA A 17 -37.22 8.79 32.31
N PRO A 18 -36.57 7.62 32.10
CA PRO A 18 -35.58 7.54 31.05
C PRO A 18 -36.36 7.78 29.76
N LEU A 19 -36.34 9.02 29.28
CA LEU A 19 -36.65 9.32 27.90
C LEU A 19 -35.64 8.49 27.11
N TYR A 20 -36.07 7.33 26.63
CA TYR A 20 -35.32 6.60 25.63
C TYR A 20 -35.21 7.53 24.43
N ALA A 21 -34.12 8.29 24.38
CA ALA A 21 -33.72 9.06 23.22
C ALA A 21 -33.27 8.03 22.18
N PHE A 22 -34.25 7.47 21.46
CA PHE A 22 -34.02 6.74 20.23
C PHE A 22 -33.58 7.77 19.19
N ALA A 23 -32.29 8.07 19.20
CA ALA A 23 -31.69 8.99 18.27
C ALA A 23 -31.20 8.18 17.07
N LEU A 24 -31.63 8.57 15.88
CA LEU A 24 -30.95 8.20 14.66
C LEU A 24 -29.52 8.75 14.74
N GLY A 25 -28.55 7.86 14.93
CA GLY A 25 -27.14 8.19 14.95
C GLY A 25 -26.56 8.17 13.55
N VAL A 26 -25.58 9.04 13.32
CA VAL A 26 -24.70 9.00 12.15
C VAL A 26 -23.30 8.64 12.65
N GLY A 27 -22.67 7.68 12.00
CA GLY A 27 -21.29 7.31 12.26
C GLY A 27 -20.31 8.24 11.54
N GLN A 28 -19.06 7.81 11.47
CA GLN A 28 -18.00 8.60 10.83
C GLN A 28 -18.16 8.61 9.31
N LEU A 29 -17.87 9.75 8.69
CA LEU A 29 -17.81 9.88 7.23
C LEU A 29 -16.60 9.11 6.70
N GLU A 30 -16.84 8.09 5.89
CA GLU A 30 -15.80 7.38 5.15
C GLU A 30 -15.67 7.96 3.75
N VAL A 31 -14.55 8.63 3.48
CA VAL A 31 -14.26 9.21 2.18
C VAL A 31 -13.66 8.14 1.27
N ARG A 32 -14.24 7.97 0.08
CA ARG A 32 -13.79 7.01 -0.95
C ARG A 32 -13.13 7.71 -2.15
N SER A 33 -12.97 9.02 -2.08
CA SER A 33 -12.54 9.88 -3.18
C SER A 33 -11.30 10.71 -2.84
N SER A 34 -10.51 11.02 -3.85
CA SER A 34 -9.33 11.90 -3.79
C SER A 34 -9.66 13.35 -4.20
N LEU A 35 -8.67 14.22 -4.12
CA LEU A 35 -8.74 15.59 -4.63
C LEU A 35 -8.81 15.65 -6.17
N ASN A 36 -9.62 16.56 -6.73
CA ASN A 36 -9.89 16.78 -8.17
C ASN A 36 -10.76 15.72 -8.87
N GLN A 37 -11.40 14.83 -8.13
CA GLN A 37 -12.40 13.89 -8.66
C GLN A 37 -13.80 14.19 -8.11
N THR A 38 -14.81 13.52 -8.64
CA THR A 38 -16.16 13.54 -8.07
C THR A 38 -16.11 13.01 -6.63
N PHE A 39 -16.57 13.82 -5.69
CA PHE A 39 -16.61 13.42 -4.29
C PHE A 39 -17.53 12.23 -4.11
N GLU A 40 -17.05 11.23 -3.40
CA GLU A 40 -17.77 10.03 -3.01
C GLU A 40 -17.41 9.70 -1.56
N ALA A 41 -18.45 9.58 -0.74
CA ALA A 41 -18.31 9.25 0.67
C ALA A 41 -19.52 8.45 1.16
N GLU A 42 -19.32 7.69 2.22
CA GLU A 42 -20.34 6.86 2.85
C GLU A 42 -20.45 7.21 4.33
N ILE A 43 -21.67 7.34 4.83
CA ILE A 43 -21.94 7.62 6.23
C ILE A 43 -22.78 6.48 6.79
N PRO A 44 -22.24 5.64 7.68
CA PRO A 44 -23.00 4.57 8.29
C PRO A 44 -24.04 5.17 9.24
N LEU A 45 -25.27 4.66 9.13
CA LEU A 45 -26.38 5.03 9.99
C LEU A 45 -26.48 4.04 11.15
N ILE A 46 -26.51 4.60 12.36
CA ILE A 46 -26.72 3.86 13.60
C ILE A 46 -28.17 4.08 13.98
N THR A 47 -29.01 3.07 13.76
CA THR A 47 -30.42 3.14 14.13
C THR A 47 -30.76 2.09 15.19
N SER A 48 -31.60 2.46 16.15
CA SER A 48 -32.21 1.51 17.08
C SER A 48 -33.52 0.94 16.55
N ASN A 49 -34.14 1.57 15.54
CA ASN A 49 -35.41 1.17 14.98
C ASN A 49 -35.45 1.32 13.44
N PRO A 50 -35.66 0.21 12.68
CA PRO A 50 -35.71 0.27 11.22
C PRO A 50 -36.84 1.16 10.65
N VAL A 51 -37.89 1.45 11.43
CA VAL A 51 -38.98 2.36 11.01
C VAL A 51 -38.47 3.80 10.80
N GLU A 52 -37.40 4.22 11.47
CA GLU A 52 -36.87 5.59 11.33
C GLU A 52 -36.22 5.84 9.98
N LEU A 53 -35.84 4.77 9.27
CA LEU A 53 -35.31 4.86 7.92
C LEU A 53 -36.42 5.04 6.87
N ILE A 54 -37.66 4.72 7.23
CA ILE A 54 -38.82 4.88 6.35
C ILE A 54 -39.14 6.37 6.26
N GLY A 55 -38.83 6.97 5.12
CA GLY A 55 -39.00 8.42 4.90
C GLY A 55 -37.84 9.26 5.43
N LEU A 56 -36.68 8.66 5.72
CA LEU A 56 -35.46 9.42 6.01
C LEU A 56 -35.00 10.19 4.77
N VAL A 57 -34.85 11.50 4.92
CA VAL A 57 -34.34 12.39 3.87
C VAL A 57 -33.06 13.03 4.36
N ALA A 58 -31.96 12.81 3.63
CA ALA A 58 -30.69 13.49 3.83
C ALA A 58 -30.56 14.64 2.82
N GLN A 59 -30.27 15.84 3.31
CA GLN A 59 -30.14 17.04 2.49
C GLN A 59 -29.11 18.01 3.07
N ILE A 60 -28.75 19.02 2.28
CA ILE A 60 -27.91 20.12 2.76
C ILE A 60 -28.77 21.09 3.59
N PRO A 61 -28.34 21.48 4.81
CA PRO A 61 -29.03 22.45 5.65
C PRO A 61 -29.20 23.82 4.96
N ARG A 62 -30.08 24.66 5.54
CA ARG A 62 -30.25 26.03 5.04
C ARG A 62 -29.09 26.92 5.47
N GLN A 63 -28.95 28.09 4.83
CA GLN A 63 -27.87 29.05 5.16
C GLN A 63 -27.82 29.38 6.66
N GLN A 64 -28.99 29.59 7.27
CA GLN A 64 -29.08 29.89 8.69
C GLN A 64 -28.46 28.80 9.60
N ASP A 65 -28.56 27.53 9.23
CA ASP A 65 -27.97 26.43 10.00
C ASP A 65 -26.43 26.43 9.85
N PHE A 66 -25.90 26.79 8.67
CA PHE A 66 -24.46 26.99 8.46
C PHE A 66 -23.91 28.16 9.28
N ASP A 67 -24.63 29.28 9.29
CA ASP A 67 -24.25 30.46 10.06
C ASP A 67 -24.25 30.16 11.57
N GLN A 68 -25.23 29.38 12.05
CA GLN A 68 -25.28 28.92 13.44
C GLN A 68 -24.15 27.94 13.80
N ALA A 69 -23.76 27.08 12.85
CA ALA A 69 -22.64 26.17 13.02
C ALA A 69 -21.27 26.88 12.88
N GLY A 70 -21.24 28.12 12.39
CA GLY A 70 -19.99 28.84 12.09
C GLY A 70 -19.21 28.22 10.92
N VAL A 71 -19.90 27.49 10.04
CA VAL A 71 -19.31 26.77 8.91
C VAL A 71 -19.58 27.53 7.62
N GLU A 72 -18.54 27.72 6.81
CA GLU A 72 -18.69 28.34 5.49
C GLU A 72 -19.46 27.42 4.53
N ARG A 73 -20.51 27.95 3.89
CA ARG A 73 -21.27 27.21 2.88
C ARG A 73 -20.60 27.29 1.52
N LEU A 74 -19.84 26.25 1.19
CA LEU A 74 -19.18 26.13 -0.10
C LEU A 74 -20.19 25.82 -1.21
N GLY A 75 -20.02 26.45 -2.39
CA GLY A 75 -20.97 26.34 -3.50
C GLY A 75 -21.16 24.91 -4.03
N PHE A 76 -20.10 24.09 -3.98
CA PHE A 76 -20.16 22.70 -4.44
C PHE A 76 -21.02 21.80 -3.52
N LEU A 77 -21.21 22.16 -2.24
CA LEU A 77 -22.04 21.39 -1.31
C LEU A 77 -23.48 21.27 -1.83
N SER A 78 -23.99 22.31 -2.49
CA SER A 78 -25.33 22.32 -3.08
C SER A 78 -25.48 21.38 -4.28
N LYS A 79 -24.36 20.92 -4.85
CA LYS A 79 -24.31 19.95 -5.97
C LYS A 79 -24.14 18.51 -5.50
N LEU A 80 -24.10 18.28 -4.19
CA LEU A 80 -24.09 16.95 -3.60
C LEU A 80 -25.44 16.25 -3.79
N ARG A 81 -25.37 14.93 -3.87
CA ARG A 81 -26.49 14.00 -3.96
C ARG A 81 -26.36 13.03 -2.80
N PHE A 82 -27.50 12.78 -2.16
CA PHE A 82 -27.60 11.90 -1.01
C PHE A 82 -28.51 10.74 -1.39
N ALA A 83 -28.02 9.52 -1.23
CA ALA A 83 -28.78 8.31 -1.46
C ALA A 83 -28.70 7.44 -0.20
N VAL A 84 -29.85 7.22 0.44
CA VAL A 84 -29.95 6.30 1.56
C VAL A 84 -30.03 4.88 0.99
N GLN A 85 -29.06 4.05 1.32
CA GLN A 85 -29.03 2.64 0.95
C GLN A 85 -29.22 1.79 2.20
N THR A 86 -30.09 0.80 2.08
CA THR A 86 -30.38 -0.18 3.14
C THR A 86 -30.09 -1.58 2.60
N PRO A 87 -28.82 -2.00 2.53
CA PRO A 87 -28.46 -3.30 2.01
C PRO A 87 -29.08 -4.42 2.87
N PRO A 88 -29.59 -5.51 2.27
CA PRO A 88 -30.11 -6.64 3.04
C PRO A 88 -28.98 -7.29 3.85
N GLY A 89 -29.07 -7.21 5.17
CA GLY A 89 -28.10 -7.80 6.10
C GLY A 89 -26.85 -6.95 6.39
N GLY A 90 -26.78 -5.71 5.91
CA GLY A 90 -25.68 -4.77 6.18
C GLY A 90 -26.10 -3.57 7.05
N PRO A 91 -25.14 -2.77 7.55
CA PRO A 91 -25.46 -1.49 8.15
C PRO A 91 -26.08 -0.57 7.09
N ASN A 92 -27.07 0.22 7.50
CA ASN A 92 -27.65 1.22 6.61
C ASN A 92 -26.62 2.33 6.36
N VAL A 93 -26.50 2.82 5.13
CA VAL A 93 -25.49 3.81 4.76
C VAL A 93 -26.12 4.94 3.96
N ILE A 94 -25.69 6.17 4.21
CA ILE A 94 -25.95 7.31 3.32
C ILE A 94 -24.75 7.44 2.40
N LYS A 95 -24.98 7.20 1.11
CA LYS A 95 -24.01 7.49 0.07
C LYS A 95 -24.13 8.96 -0.33
N VAL A 96 -23.02 9.67 -0.25
CA VAL A 96 -22.88 11.06 -0.66
C VAL A 96 -22.04 11.10 -1.92
N SER A 97 -22.58 11.66 -3.00
CA SER A 97 -21.86 11.83 -4.26
C SER A 97 -21.96 13.25 -4.80
N SER A 98 -20.89 13.76 -5.41
CA SER A 98 -20.90 15.06 -6.10
C SER A 98 -21.07 14.88 -7.60
N ILE A 99 -21.75 15.84 -8.22
CA ILE A 99 -21.87 15.94 -9.68
C ILE A 99 -20.59 16.54 -10.30
N ASP A 100 -20.01 17.54 -9.63
CA ASP A 100 -18.81 18.23 -10.10
C ASP A 100 -17.56 17.74 -9.35
N PRO A 101 -16.37 17.81 -9.96
CA PRO A 101 -15.11 17.48 -9.29
C PRO A 101 -14.84 18.47 -8.15
N VAL A 102 -14.49 17.95 -6.98
CA VAL A 102 -14.19 18.73 -5.78
C VAL A 102 -12.70 19.03 -5.73
N ARG A 103 -12.35 20.30 -5.53
CA ARG A 103 -10.95 20.79 -5.51
C ARG A 103 -10.50 21.24 -4.13
N GLU A 104 -11.41 21.18 -3.18
CA GLU A 104 -11.20 21.61 -1.80
C GLU A 104 -10.46 20.52 -1.01
N PRO A 105 -9.23 20.78 -0.54
CA PRO A 105 -8.43 19.78 0.18
C PRO A 105 -8.98 19.47 1.57
N SER A 106 -9.62 20.45 2.20
CA SER A 106 -10.29 20.30 3.49
C SER A 106 -11.56 21.16 3.51
N PHE A 107 -12.67 20.58 3.93
CA PHE A 107 -13.93 21.31 4.07
C PHE A 107 -14.81 20.68 5.14
N ASN A 108 -15.71 21.47 5.72
CA ASN A 108 -16.70 20.97 6.67
C ASN A 108 -18.02 20.73 5.93
N LEU A 109 -18.47 19.49 5.96
CA LEU A 109 -19.72 19.05 5.37
C LEU A 109 -20.81 19.05 6.45
N LEU A 110 -21.78 19.95 6.30
CA LEU A 110 -22.97 19.99 7.13
C LEU A 110 -24.10 19.22 6.43
N ILE A 111 -24.67 18.23 7.12
CA ILE A 111 -25.77 17.40 6.60
C ILE A 111 -26.96 17.48 7.56
N GLU A 112 -28.13 17.71 7.00
CA GLU A 112 -29.41 17.62 7.68
C GLU A 112 -30.09 16.30 7.33
N LEU A 113 -30.45 15.53 8.36
CA LEU A 113 -31.26 14.34 8.27
C LEU A 113 -32.63 14.65 8.88
N VAL A 114 -33.68 14.44 8.10
CA VAL A 114 -35.08 14.62 8.55
C VAL A 114 -35.80 13.30 8.43
N TRP A 115 -36.45 12.88 9.52
CA TRP A 115 -37.28 11.68 9.56
C TRP A 115 -38.54 11.95 10.38
N PRO A 116 -39.56 11.06 10.37
CA PRO A 116 -40.85 11.34 11.00
C PRO A 116 -40.81 11.67 12.50
N ARG A 117 -39.75 11.28 13.21
CA ARG A 117 -39.58 11.49 14.66
C ARG A 117 -38.62 12.61 15.03
N GLY A 118 -37.98 13.27 14.06
CA GLY A 118 -37.02 14.31 14.39
C GLY A 118 -36.18 14.81 13.21
N ARG A 119 -35.26 15.70 13.56
CA ARG A 119 -34.26 16.32 12.69
C ARG A 119 -32.90 16.21 13.39
N LEU A 120 -31.87 15.87 12.63
CA LEU A 120 -30.48 15.92 13.08
C LEU A 120 -29.67 16.72 12.08
N ILE A 121 -28.87 17.66 12.59
CA ILE A 121 -27.81 18.28 11.80
C ILE A 121 -26.49 17.75 12.32
N ARG A 122 -25.61 17.34 11.41
CA ARG A 122 -24.26 16.92 11.75
C ARG A 122 -23.23 17.58 10.86
N GLU A 123 -22.14 17.98 11.49
CA GLU A 123 -20.92 18.43 10.84
C GLU A 123 -19.92 17.28 10.71
N PHE A 124 -19.31 17.19 9.54
CA PHE A 124 -18.23 16.27 9.22
C PHE A 124 -17.04 17.05 8.66
N ALA A 125 -15.89 16.98 9.32
CA ALA A 125 -14.65 17.49 8.77
C ALA A 125 -14.14 16.50 7.71
N VAL A 126 -14.05 16.95 6.47
CA VAL A 126 -13.64 16.15 5.31
C VAL A 126 -12.25 16.58 4.89
N GLN A 127 -11.38 15.61 4.68
CA GLN A 127 -10.06 15.83 4.11
C GLN A 127 -9.90 14.95 2.87
N LEU A 128 -9.58 15.59 1.75
CA LEU A 128 -9.32 14.93 0.48
C LEU A 128 -7.81 14.85 0.27
N ASP A 129 -7.31 13.63 0.20
CA ASP A 129 -5.91 13.39 -0.10
C ASP A 129 -5.63 13.60 -1.61
N PRO A 130 -4.45 14.11 -1.98
CA PRO A 130 -4.03 14.13 -3.37
C PRO A 130 -3.93 12.71 -3.93
N GLU A 131 -4.33 12.51 -5.19
CA GLU A 131 -4.27 11.24 -5.93
C GLU A 131 -2.91 10.50 -5.81
N LEU A 132 -1.81 11.24 -5.67
CA LEU A 132 -0.46 10.67 -5.46
C LEU A 132 -0.35 9.80 -4.20
N TYR A 133 -1.24 10.00 -3.21
CA TYR A 133 -1.26 9.27 -1.94
C TYR A 133 -2.38 8.21 -1.88
N ALA A 134 -3.51 8.39 -2.58
CA ALA A 134 -4.64 7.45 -2.57
C ALA A 134 -4.28 6.05 -3.12
N ASN A 135 -3.36 5.97 -4.09
CA ASN A 135 -2.88 4.72 -4.68
C ASN A 135 -1.55 4.23 -4.09
N ARG A 136 -0.99 4.90 -3.07
CA ARG A 136 0.26 4.47 -2.46
C ARG A 136 -0.03 3.40 -1.41
N ARG A 137 0.18 2.14 -1.79
CA ARG A 137 0.26 1.03 -0.83
C ARG A 137 1.19 1.46 0.32
N PRO A 138 0.78 1.32 1.60
CA PRO A 138 1.66 1.64 2.71
C PRO A 138 2.99 0.94 2.47
N PRO A 139 4.14 1.65 2.52
CA PRO A 139 5.42 0.96 2.53
C PRO A 139 5.37 -0.04 3.68
N SER A 140 5.74 -1.30 3.39
CA SER A 140 5.91 -2.32 4.42
C SER A 140 6.71 -1.70 5.56
N LEU A 141 6.17 -1.73 6.79
CA LEU A 141 6.91 -1.24 7.96
C LEU A 141 8.31 -1.89 7.92
N PRO A 142 9.39 -1.10 8.07
CA PRO A 142 10.70 -1.68 8.34
C PRO A 142 10.54 -2.59 9.56
N PRO A 143 11.19 -3.78 9.59
CA PRO A 143 11.23 -4.58 10.80
C PRO A 143 11.73 -3.69 11.95
N PRO A 144 11.20 -3.87 13.18
CA PRO A 144 11.55 -3.03 14.31
C PRO A 144 13.08 -3.03 14.50
N PRO A 145 13.68 -1.89 14.88
CA PRO A 145 15.10 -1.87 15.20
C PRO A 145 15.31 -2.83 16.37
N VAL A 146 16.14 -3.85 16.14
CA VAL A 146 16.61 -4.72 17.20
C VAL A 146 17.44 -3.84 18.12
N VAL A 147 16.92 -3.51 19.30
CA VAL A 147 17.70 -2.86 20.35
C VAL A 147 18.75 -3.88 20.77
N ALA A 148 19.99 -3.65 20.34
CA ALA A 148 21.13 -4.39 20.86
C ALA A 148 21.27 -4.02 22.35
N LEU A 149 20.94 -4.96 23.23
CA LEU A 149 21.38 -4.93 24.62
C LEU A 149 22.91 -4.78 24.65
N PRO A 150 23.49 -4.13 25.69
CA PRO A 150 24.93 -4.01 25.83
C PRO A 150 25.58 -5.39 25.68
N PRO A 151 26.71 -5.49 24.97
CA PRO A 151 27.27 -6.78 24.61
C PRO A 151 27.68 -7.51 25.89
N VAL A 152 26.93 -8.56 26.24
CA VAL A 152 27.52 -9.68 26.95
C VAL A 152 28.67 -10.15 26.05
N ALA A 153 29.86 -10.34 26.61
CA ALA A 153 31.02 -10.82 25.88
C ALA A 153 30.68 -12.16 25.21
N VAL A 154 30.24 -12.10 23.95
CA VAL A 154 30.04 -13.27 23.10
C VAL A 154 31.44 -13.72 22.71
N ALA A 155 31.81 -14.90 23.18
CA ALA A 155 32.98 -15.63 22.69
C ALA A 155 33.02 -15.55 21.16
N PRO A 156 34.20 -15.39 20.53
CA PRO A 156 34.30 -15.04 19.12
C PRO A 156 33.42 -15.96 18.27
N PRO A 157 32.49 -15.40 17.46
CA PRO A 157 31.75 -16.22 16.54
C PRO A 157 32.76 -16.78 15.56
N VAL A 158 32.77 -18.11 15.43
CA VAL A 158 33.36 -18.76 14.27
C VAL A 158 32.72 -18.10 13.06
N VAL A 159 33.52 -17.41 12.25
CA VAL A 159 33.10 -16.85 10.97
C VAL A 159 32.65 -18.00 10.09
N THR A 160 31.36 -18.32 10.15
CA THR A 160 30.73 -19.13 9.12
C THR A 160 30.66 -18.23 7.88
N PRO A 161 31.29 -18.60 6.75
CA PRO A 161 31.23 -17.80 5.53
C PRO A 161 29.78 -17.54 5.16
N ALA A 162 29.43 -16.28 4.89
CA ALA A 162 28.14 -15.92 4.32
C ALA A 162 27.93 -16.77 3.06
N ALA A 163 26.90 -17.61 3.08
CA ALA A 163 26.54 -18.43 1.93
C ALA A 163 26.33 -17.49 0.72
N ALA A 164 27.10 -17.72 -0.33
CA ALA A 164 26.98 -16.98 -1.57
C ALA A 164 25.51 -17.01 -2.05
N PRO A 165 25.00 -15.92 -2.68
CA PRO A 165 23.70 -15.97 -3.33
C PRO A 165 23.70 -17.13 -4.32
N VAL A 166 22.84 -18.11 -4.11
CA VAL A 166 22.71 -19.26 -5.01
C VAL A 166 22.06 -18.75 -6.28
N LEU A 167 22.88 -18.42 -7.28
CA LEU A 167 22.41 -18.10 -8.61
C LEU A 167 21.70 -19.34 -9.20
N PRO A 168 20.63 -19.16 -9.98
CA PRO A 168 20.04 -20.27 -10.72
C PRO A 168 21.12 -20.94 -11.59
N PRO A 169 21.02 -22.26 -11.82
CA PRO A 169 22.01 -22.97 -12.64
C PRO A 169 22.15 -22.27 -13.99
N ALA A 170 23.38 -21.87 -14.31
CA ALA A 170 23.68 -21.22 -15.58
C ALA A 170 23.40 -22.21 -16.72
N PRO A 171 22.62 -21.84 -17.75
CA PRO A 171 22.50 -22.68 -18.93
C PRO A 171 23.88 -22.84 -19.60
N PRO A 172 24.20 -24.01 -20.18
CA PRO A 172 25.44 -24.18 -20.94
C PRO A 172 25.39 -23.26 -22.16
N VAL A 173 26.27 -22.27 -22.19
CA VAL A 173 26.43 -21.35 -23.31
C VAL A 173 27.88 -21.39 -23.78
N SER A 174 28.08 -21.28 -25.10
CA SER A 174 29.42 -21.23 -25.67
C SER A 174 30.01 -19.82 -25.55
N PHE A 175 31.29 -19.74 -25.19
CA PHE A 175 32.08 -18.49 -25.19
C PHE A 175 32.92 -18.34 -26.47
N GLU A 176 32.64 -19.14 -27.50
CA GLU A 176 33.30 -19.08 -28.79
C GLU A 176 32.99 -17.74 -29.47
N GLY A 177 34.02 -16.92 -29.75
CA GLY A 177 33.83 -15.56 -30.28
C GLY A 177 33.36 -14.52 -29.25
N ALA A 178 33.49 -14.81 -27.95
CA ALA A 178 33.14 -13.87 -26.88
C ALA A 178 33.84 -12.51 -27.03
N SER A 179 33.11 -11.44 -26.72
CA SER A 179 33.64 -10.09 -26.59
C SER A 179 34.26 -9.90 -25.21
N PHE A 180 35.25 -9.01 -25.08
CA PHE A 180 35.88 -8.70 -23.81
C PHE A 180 35.36 -7.37 -23.26
N TYR A 181 34.91 -7.37 -22.00
CA TYR A 181 34.51 -6.19 -21.26
C TYR A 181 35.55 -5.90 -20.18
N GLY A 182 36.27 -4.78 -20.30
CA GLY A 182 37.23 -4.36 -19.28
C GLY A 182 38.20 -3.29 -19.76
N PRO A 183 39.05 -2.77 -18.86
CA PRO A 183 39.17 -3.17 -17.45
C PRO A 183 38.01 -2.69 -16.57
N VAL A 184 37.56 -3.55 -15.66
CA VAL A 184 36.49 -3.21 -14.69
C VAL A 184 36.96 -2.12 -13.73
N LYS A 185 36.17 -1.06 -13.57
CA LYS A 185 36.52 0.06 -12.68
C LYS A 185 36.37 -0.32 -11.21
N PRO A 186 37.18 0.25 -10.29
CA PRO A 186 36.96 0.09 -8.85
C PRO A 186 35.54 0.53 -8.45
N GLY A 187 34.78 -0.38 -7.81
CA GLY A 187 33.39 -0.14 -7.42
C GLY A 187 32.32 -0.49 -8.47
N GLU A 188 32.71 -0.96 -9.66
CA GLU A 188 31.77 -1.46 -10.66
C GLU A 188 31.28 -2.87 -10.28
N THR A 189 29.96 -3.09 -10.33
CA THR A 189 29.32 -4.35 -9.94
C THR A 189 28.91 -5.16 -11.17
N LEU A 190 28.84 -6.49 -11.04
CA LEU A 190 28.39 -7.36 -12.13
C LEU A 190 27.01 -6.97 -12.66
N ALA A 191 26.09 -6.59 -11.77
CA ALA A 191 24.76 -6.08 -12.13
C ALA A 191 24.82 -4.81 -12.99
N ALA A 192 25.78 -3.92 -12.76
CA ALA A 192 25.98 -2.74 -13.58
C ALA A 192 26.57 -3.08 -14.96
N ILE A 193 27.43 -4.10 -15.04
CA ILE A 193 28.03 -4.57 -16.30
C ILE A 193 26.99 -5.27 -17.16
N VAL A 194 26.15 -6.14 -16.58
CA VAL A 194 25.05 -6.82 -17.26
C VAL A 194 24.10 -5.83 -17.95
N ARG A 195 23.87 -4.65 -17.35
CA ARG A 195 23.03 -3.58 -17.94
C ARG A 195 23.67 -2.88 -19.14
N LYS A 196 25.00 -2.90 -19.25
CA LYS A 196 25.75 -2.24 -20.33
C LYS A 196 26.05 -3.19 -21.50
N VAL A 197 26.04 -4.49 -21.23
CA VAL A 197 26.35 -5.53 -22.19
C VAL A 197 25.08 -5.93 -22.95
N PRO A 198 25.15 -6.14 -24.28
CA PRO A 198 24.02 -6.63 -25.05
C PRO A 198 23.54 -7.98 -24.51
N SER A 199 22.26 -8.02 -24.10
CA SER A 199 21.59 -9.21 -23.57
C SER A 199 20.56 -9.72 -24.59
N SER A 200 20.33 -11.03 -24.61
CA SER A 200 19.26 -11.63 -25.43
C SER A 200 17.88 -11.34 -24.84
N PRO A 201 16.83 -11.06 -25.66
CA PRO A 201 15.46 -10.86 -25.17
C PRO A 201 14.85 -12.08 -24.46
N THR A 202 15.46 -13.26 -24.60
CA THR A 202 15.02 -14.51 -23.97
C THR A 202 15.64 -14.77 -22.59
N LEU A 203 16.64 -13.97 -22.17
CA LEU A 203 17.36 -14.18 -20.92
C LEU A 203 17.03 -13.12 -19.88
N SER A 204 16.73 -13.57 -18.66
CA SER A 204 16.55 -12.68 -17.52
C SER A 204 17.90 -12.18 -16.98
N ALA A 205 17.91 -10.97 -16.38
CA ALA A 205 19.13 -10.38 -15.81
C ALA A 205 19.86 -11.29 -14.80
N PRO A 206 19.17 -12.04 -13.91
CA PRO A 206 19.82 -13.00 -13.02
C PRO A 206 20.48 -14.20 -13.75
N GLN A 207 19.89 -14.66 -14.87
CA GLN A 207 20.46 -15.73 -15.69
C GLN A 207 21.72 -15.27 -16.44
N MET A 208 21.70 -14.04 -16.99
CA MET A 208 22.89 -13.44 -17.60
C MET A 208 24.01 -13.28 -16.57
N MET A 209 23.67 -12.91 -15.34
CA MET A 209 24.62 -12.82 -14.24
C MET A 209 25.27 -14.17 -13.94
N ALA A 210 24.48 -15.24 -13.88
CA ALA A 210 24.98 -16.61 -13.69
C ALA A 210 25.93 -17.06 -14.81
N ILE A 211 25.59 -16.74 -16.07
CA ILE A 211 26.42 -17.02 -17.25
C ILE A 211 27.78 -16.32 -17.14
N LEU A 212 27.80 -15.02 -16.78
CA LEU A 212 29.04 -14.27 -16.68
C LEU A 212 29.92 -14.73 -15.51
N VAL A 213 29.32 -15.14 -14.38
CA VAL A 213 30.07 -15.75 -13.26
C VAL A 213 30.68 -17.08 -13.68
N ALA A 214 29.91 -17.93 -14.36
CA ALA A 214 30.37 -19.24 -14.82
C ALA A 214 31.49 -19.15 -15.88
N GLY A 215 31.43 -18.15 -16.76
CA GLY A 215 32.44 -17.93 -17.81
C GLY A 215 33.70 -17.20 -17.36
N ASN A 216 33.68 -16.58 -16.17
CA ASN A 216 34.77 -15.74 -15.67
C ASN A 216 35.07 -16.00 -14.18
N PRO A 217 35.32 -17.24 -13.76
CA PRO A 217 35.58 -17.55 -12.35
C PRO A 217 36.79 -16.78 -11.80
N GLU A 218 37.78 -16.43 -12.62
CA GLU A 218 38.95 -15.64 -12.23
C GLU A 218 38.61 -14.20 -11.82
N ALA A 219 37.53 -13.64 -12.34
CA ALA A 219 37.13 -12.26 -12.08
C ALA A 219 36.39 -12.11 -10.74
N PHE A 220 35.89 -13.21 -10.16
CA PHE A 220 35.12 -13.21 -8.91
C PHE A 220 35.90 -13.85 -7.77
N VAL A 221 35.86 -13.22 -6.60
CA VAL A 221 36.42 -13.82 -5.38
C VAL A 221 35.47 -14.92 -4.90
N ASN A 222 35.94 -16.16 -4.79
CA ASN A 222 35.17 -17.33 -4.32
C ASN A 222 33.86 -17.59 -5.10
N GLY A 223 33.79 -17.23 -6.39
CA GLY A 223 32.58 -17.38 -7.21
C GLY A 223 31.42 -16.49 -6.78
N ASN A 224 31.66 -15.50 -5.92
CA ASN A 224 30.60 -14.61 -5.44
C ASN A 224 30.34 -13.48 -6.46
N PRO A 225 29.10 -13.37 -7.00
CA PRO A 225 28.74 -12.37 -8.02
C PRO A 225 28.90 -10.92 -7.55
N ASN A 226 28.92 -10.68 -6.24
CA ASN A 226 29.04 -9.35 -5.65
C ASN A 226 30.50 -8.91 -5.44
N THR A 227 31.46 -9.82 -5.58
CA THR A 227 32.89 -9.56 -5.33
C THR A 227 33.70 -9.65 -6.61
N LEU A 228 33.45 -8.70 -7.52
CA LEU A 228 34.16 -8.56 -8.78
C LEU A 228 35.50 -7.85 -8.57
N ARG A 229 36.58 -8.41 -9.12
CA ARG A 229 37.93 -7.83 -9.02
C ARG A 229 38.05 -6.60 -9.93
N ALA A 230 38.55 -5.50 -9.38
CA ALA A 230 38.91 -4.33 -10.17
C ALA A 230 40.05 -4.68 -11.14
N ASN A 231 40.04 -4.06 -12.33
CA ASN A 231 40.93 -4.33 -13.46
C ASN A 231 40.80 -5.73 -14.09
N ALA A 232 39.78 -6.52 -13.71
CA ALA A 232 39.48 -7.75 -14.44
C ALA A 232 38.94 -7.44 -15.84
N VAL A 233 39.16 -8.37 -16.77
CA VAL A 233 38.54 -8.38 -18.10
C VAL A 233 37.57 -9.55 -18.13
N LEU A 234 36.29 -9.25 -18.36
CA LEU A 234 35.22 -10.24 -18.41
C LEU A 234 34.99 -10.67 -19.86
N LYS A 235 34.99 -11.98 -20.09
CA LYS A 235 34.49 -12.62 -21.31
C LYS A 235 32.97 -12.55 -21.31
N VAL A 236 32.43 -11.97 -22.36
CA VAL A 236 31.02 -11.75 -22.58
C VAL A 236 30.61 -12.57 -23.82
N PRO A 237 29.74 -13.58 -23.68
CA PRO A 237 29.27 -14.36 -24.82
C PRO A 237 28.44 -13.51 -25.78
N THR A 238 28.46 -13.85 -27.07
CA THR A 238 27.73 -13.11 -28.10
C THR A 238 26.21 -13.33 -27.96
N PRO A 239 25.38 -12.38 -28.41
CA PRO A 239 23.92 -12.54 -28.38
C PRO A 239 23.42 -13.78 -29.11
N GLN A 240 24.15 -14.25 -30.13
CA GLN A 240 23.83 -15.49 -30.85
C GLN A 240 24.06 -16.74 -29.99
N ALA A 241 25.11 -16.75 -29.16
CA ALA A 241 25.41 -17.84 -28.23
C ALA A 241 24.46 -17.89 -27.02
N LEU A 242 23.81 -16.77 -26.70
CA LEU A 242 22.81 -16.65 -25.63
C LEU A 242 21.42 -17.22 -26.00
N GLY A 243 21.16 -17.48 -27.29
CA GLY A 243 19.90 -17.99 -27.81
C GLY A 243 19.96 -19.41 -28.39
N ALA A 244 21.17 -19.98 -28.54
CA ALA A 244 21.36 -21.34 -29.02
C ALA A 244 21.51 -22.30 -27.82
N PRO A 245 20.73 -23.38 -27.73
CA PRO A 245 21.08 -24.47 -26.83
C PRO A 245 22.38 -25.09 -27.35
N THR A 246 23.49 -24.87 -26.65
CA THR A 246 24.74 -25.53 -27.00
C THR A 246 24.52 -27.04 -26.84
N ALA A 247 24.63 -27.78 -27.95
CA ALA A 247 24.76 -29.23 -27.91
C ALA A 247 25.92 -29.59 -26.98
N ALA A 248 25.65 -30.42 -25.98
CA ALA A 248 26.61 -30.82 -24.96
C ALA A 248 27.99 -31.13 -25.56
N SER A 249 29.01 -30.36 -25.18
CA SER A 249 30.38 -30.86 -25.26
C SER A 249 30.49 -31.97 -24.23
N ALA A 250 30.41 -33.21 -24.72
CA ALA A 250 30.74 -34.40 -23.99
C ALA A 250 32.14 -34.26 -23.35
N PRO A 251 32.38 -34.82 -22.16
CA PRO A 251 33.72 -34.87 -21.59
C PRO A 251 34.62 -35.65 -22.55
N VAL A 252 35.65 -35.00 -23.09
CA VAL A 252 36.78 -35.71 -23.69
C VAL A 252 37.45 -36.45 -22.55
N ILE A 253 37.18 -37.75 -22.48
CA ILE A 253 37.91 -38.69 -21.65
C ILE A 253 39.32 -38.76 -22.25
N ALA A 254 40.22 -37.90 -21.78
CA ALA A 254 41.63 -38.03 -22.07
C ALA A 254 42.15 -39.26 -21.31
N ALA A 255 42.24 -40.38 -22.02
CA ALA A 255 43.09 -41.49 -21.63
C ALA A 255 44.52 -40.97 -21.51
N VAL A 256 45.08 -41.00 -20.30
CA VAL A 256 46.53 -40.99 -20.10
C VAL A 256 46.89 -42.27 -19.38
N SER A 257 47.43 -43.17 -20.20
CA SER A 257 48.13 -44.38 -19.84
C SER A 257 49.24 -44.08 -18.82
N VAL A 258 49.32 -44.93 -17.80
CA VAL A 258 50.48 -45.04 -16.91
C VAL A 258 51.49 -46.00 -17.56
N PRO A 259 52.76 -45.61 -17.72
CA PRO A 259 53.86 -46.57 -17.81
C PRO A 259 54.82 -46.40 -16.63
N ALA A 260 54.98 -47.46 -15.84
CA ALA A 260 56.24 -48.04 -15.36
C ALA A 260 55.93 -49.14 -14.35
#